data_AF-A0A7S0JWJ6-F1
#
_entry.id   AF-A0A7S0JWJ6-F1
#
_cell.length_a   1.000
_cell.length_b   1.000
_cell.length_c   1.000
_cell.angle_alpha   90.00
_cell.angle_beta   90.00
_cell.angle_gamma   90.00
#
_symmetry.space_group_name_H-M   'P 1'
#
loop_
_entity.id
_entity.type
_entity.pdbx_description
1 polymer ?
#
loop_
_entity_poly.entity_id
_entity_poly.type
_entity_poly.pdbx_seq_one_letter_code
_entity_poly.pdbx_strand_id
1 'polypeptide(L)'
;EFIKLKRREETGIAALSARQKQFLAGQRFLAGLLPVRLFDDPDHACRQTARRLADSSAFRFGVRVVIAINVASQLASVPDAPRAYHFVLDVIGAVCAAIFVLEALVEIAGRGLRQ
;
A
#
# COMPACT_ATOMS: atom_id res chain seq x y z
N GLU A 1 8.28 -35.40 31.92
CA GLU A 1 7.27 -34.84 31.00
C GLU A 1 7.47 -33.36 30.66
N PHE A 2 7.95 -32.52 31.59
CA PHE A 2 8.18 -31.08 31.36
C PHE A 2 9.09 -30.72 30.16
N ILE A 3 10.11 -31.54 29.85
CA ILE A 3 11.00 -31.29 28.70
C ILE A 3 10.29 -31.48 27.36
N LYS A 4 9.29 -32.38 27.29
CA LYS A 4 8.45 -32.55 26.09
C LYS A 4 7.47 -31.40 25.90
N LEU A 5 7.00 -30.80 26.99
CA LEU A 5 6.15 -29.61 26.98
C LEU A 5 6.95 -28.35 26.59
N LYS A 6 8.17 -28.20 27.11
CA LYS A 6 9.05 -27.07 26.77
C LYS A 6 9.51 -27.08 25.31
N ARG A 7 9.81 -28.26 24.75
CA ARG A 7 10.10 -28.41 23.30
C ARG A 7 8.86 -28.16 22.41
N ARG A 8 7.64 -28.31 22.94
CA ARG A 8 6.38 -27.90 22.28
C ARG A 8 6.12 -26.39 22.38
N GLU A 9 6.54 -25.75 23.47
CA GLU A 9 6.45 -24.29 23.64
C GLU A 9 7.48 -23.53 22.80
N GLU A 10 8.71 -24.04 22.66
CA GLU A 10 9.78 -23.41 21.86
C GLU A 10 9.44 -23.26 20.37
N THR A 11 8.44 -23.99 19.86
CA THR A 11 7.98 -23.83 18.48
C THR A 11 6.86 -22.79 18.33
N GLY A 12 6.34 -22.19 19.41
CA GLY A 12 5.24 -21.19 19.36
C GLY A 12 3.93 -21.68 18.73
N ILE A 13 3.88 -22.95 18.32
CA ILE A 13 2.81 -23.57 17.53
C ILE A 13 1.87 -24.42 18.43
N ALA A 14 2.25 -24.68 19.69
CA ALA A 14 1.45 -25.48 20.61
C ALA A 14 0.15 -24.79 21.08
N ALA A 15 0.14 -23.45 21.17
CA ALA A 15 -1.05 -22.68 21.57
C ALA A 15 -2.03 -22.40 20.42
N LEU A 16 -1.68 -22.79 19.19
CA LEU A 16 -2.47 -22.47 18.00
C LEU A 16 -3.44 -23.60 17.67
N SER A 17 -4.71 -23.24 17.49
CA SER A 17 -5.76 -24.11 16.97
C SER A 17 -5.36 -24.67 15.59
N ALA A 18 -5.92 -25.83 15.22
CA ALA A 18 -5.64 -26.45 13.92
C ALA A 18 -5.88 -25.49 12.73
N ARG A 19 -6.88 -24.62 12.85
CA ARG A 19 -7.22 -23.60 11.86
C ARG A 19 -6.14 -22.52 11.74
N GLN A 20 -5.57 -22.06 12.85
CA GLN A 20 -4.48 -21.09 12.85
C GLN A 20 -3.20 -21.67 12.23
N LYS A 21 -2.94 -22.97 12.41
CA LYS A 21 -1.81 -23.65 11.75
C LYS A 21 -1.97 -23.70 10.23
N GLN A 22 -3.17 -24.00 9.73
CA GLN A 22 -3.47 -23.94 8.30
C GLN A 22 -3.33 -22.52 7.75
N PHE A 23 -3.81 -21.52 8.49
CA PHE A 23 -3.66 -20.12 8.09
C PHE A 23 -2.18 -19.69 8.02
N LEU A 24 -1.37 -20.07 9.01
CA LEU A 24 0.08 -19.83 9.03
C LEU A 24 0.81 -20.54 7.88
N ALA A 25 0.43 -21.76 7.58
CA ALA A 25 0.98 -22.50 6.43
C ALA A 25 0.65 -21.78 5.12
N GLY A 26 -0.58 -21.28 4.96
CA GLY A 26 -0.99 -20.46 3.83
C GLY A 26 -0.21 -19.14 3.71
N GLN A 27 -0.01 -18.43 4.83
CA GLN A 27 0.79 -17.20 4.84
C GLN A 27 2.24 -17.43 4.44
N ARG A 28 2.87 -18.50 4.95
CA ARG A 28 4.24 -18.87 4.56
C ARG A 28 4.34 -19.25 3.08
N PHE A 29 3.33 -19.95 2.59
CA PHE A 29 3.24 -20.28 1.17
C PHE A 29 3.15 -19.01 0.31
N LEU A 30 2.25 -18.08 0.64
CA LEU A 30 2.12 -16.80 -0.06
C LEU A 30 3.39 -15.94 0.02
N ALA A 31 4.05 -15.92 1.19
CA ALA A 31 5.30 -15.19 1.38
C ALA A 31 6.47 -15.76 0.57
N GLY A 32 6.43 -17.06 0.24
CA GLY A 32 7.42 -17.73 -0.60
C GLY A 32 7.19 -17.58 -2.10
N LEU A 33 6.04 -17.05 -2.53
CA LEU A 33 5.77 -16.80 -3.94
C LEU A 33 6.57 -15.57 -4.41
N LEU A 34 7.36 -15.75 -5.47
CA LEU A 34 8.00 -14.63 -6.15
C LEU A 34 6.92 -13.78 -6.84
N PRO A 35 7.07 -12.44 -6.87
CA PRO A 35 6.15 -11.59 -7.59
C PRO A 35 6.18 -11.91 -9.07
N VAL A 36 5.05 -12.40 -9.60
CA VAL A 36 4.88 -12.63 -11.03
C VAL A 36 4.81 -11.27 -11.72
N ARG A 37 5.66 -11.03 -12.72
CA ARG A 37 5.48 -9.90 -13.64
C ARG A 37 4.27 -10.20 -14.53
N LEU A 38 3.11 -9.69 -14.13
CA LEU A 38 1.82 -9.94 -14.80
C LEU A 38 1.52 -8.99 -15.98
N PHE A 39 2.38 -8.01 -16.27
CA PHE A 39 2.06 -6.96 -17.23
C PHE A 39 2.85 -7.13 -18.53
N ASP A 40 2.13 -7.31 -19.63
CA ASP A 40 2.68 -7.26 -20.99
C ASP A 40 3.18 -5.85 -21.31
N ASP A 41 4.23 -5.79 -22.14
CA ASP A 41 4.78 -4.52 -22.62
C ASP A 41 3.72 -3.77 -23.46
N PRO A 42 3.58 -2.45 -23.27
CA PRO A 42 2.53 -1.68 -23.93
C PRO A 42 2.78 -1.45 -25.44
N ASP A 43 1.79 -1.79 -26.27
CA ASP A 43 1.84 -1.63 -27.74
C ASP A 43 1.80 -0.17 -28.23
N HIS A 44 1.20 0.74 -27.46
CA HIS A 44 0.96 2.13 -27.87
C HIS A 44 1.90 3.12 -27.18
N ALA A 45 2.36 4.13 -27.92
CA ALA A 45 3.29 5.16 -27.41
C ALA A 45 2.77 5.91 -26.17
N CYS A 46 1.47 6.25 -26.12
CA CYS A 46 0.87 6.88 -24.94
C CYS A 46 0.95 5.98 -23.70
N ARG A 47 0.73 4.67 -23.88
CA ARG A 47 0.78 3.67 -22.80
C ARG A 47 2.22 3.45 -22.33
N GLN A 48 3.20 3.47 -23.24
CA GLN A 48 4.63 3.44 -22.89
C GLN A 48 5.06 4.64 -22.05
N THR A 49 4.63 5.85 -22.40
CA THR A 49 4.96 7.06 -21.63
C THR A 49 4.34 7.02 -20.23
N ALA A 50 3.06 6.66 -20.13
CA ALA A 50 2.39 6.49 -18.84
C ALA A 50 3.09 5.42 -17.97
N ARG A 51 3.50 4.31 -18.58
CA ARG A 51 4.26 3.25 -17.91
C ARG A 51 5.62 3.75 -17.40
N ARG A 52 6.38 4.45 -18.24
CA ARG A 52 7.68 5.02 -17.86
C ARG A 52 7.54 6.03 -16.72
N LEU A 53 6.48 6.86 -16.75
CA LEU A 53 6.18 7.80 -15.69
C LEU A 53 5.85 7.07 -14.38
N ALA A 54 4.94 6.09 -14.42
CA ALA A 54 4.54 5.29 -13.27
C ALA A 54 5.71 4.51 -12.64
N ASP A 55 6.59 3.95 -13.46
CA ASP A 55 7.75 3.19 -12.99
C ASP A 55 8.92 4.10 -12.56
N SER A 56 8.87 5.41 -12.81
CA SER A 56 9.92 6.32 -12.41
C SER A 56 10.03 6.42 -10.88
N SER A 57 11.28 6.44 -10.38
CA SER A 57 11.54 6.54 -8.93
C SER A 57 11.05 7.88 -8.37
N ALA A 58 11.22 8.96 -9.14
CA ALA A 58 10.79 10.31 -8.77
C ALA A 58 9.26 10.40 -8.59
N PHE A 59 8.49 9.83 -9.51
CA PHE A 59 7.03 9.78 -9.40
C PHE A 59 6.59 9.03 -8.14
N ARG A 60 7.12 7.82 -7.93
CA ARG A 60 6.81 7.01 -6.74
C ARG A 60 7.22 7.69 -5.43
N PHE A 61 8.34 8.40 -5.43
CA PHE A 61 8.76 9.20 -4.28
C PHE A 61 7.81 10.37 -4.03
N GLY A 62 7.41 11.10 -5.08
CA GLY A 62 6.46 12.21 -4.98
C GLY A 62 5.12 11.78 -4.38
N VAL A 63 4.58 10.64 -4.81
CA VAL A 63 3.33 10.07 -4.27
C VAL A 63 3.47 9.77 -2.77
N ARG A 64 4.58 9.16 -2.34
CA ARG A 64 4.83 8.90 -0.91
C ARG A 64 4.88 10.18 -0.08
N VAL A 65 5.46 11.25 -0.62
CA VAL A 65 5.48 12.56 0.04
C VAL A 65 4.07 13.12 0.17
N VAL A 66 3.24 13.02 -0.87
CA VAL A 66 1.84 13.47 -0.82
C VAL A 66 1.03 12.66 0.19
N ILE A 67 1.25 11.35 0.30
CA ILE A 67 0.67 10.51 1.36
C ILE A 67 1.07 11.03 2.74
N ALA A 68 2.37 11.29 2.96
CA ALA A 68 2.86 11.79 4.23
C ALA A 68 2.22 13.14 4.60
N ILE A 69 2.10 14.07 3.63
CA ILE A 69 1.44 15.37 3.82
C ILE A 69 -0.04 15.19 4.15
N ASN A 70 -0.75 14.34 3.42
CA ASN A 70 -2.18 14.09 3.64
C ASN A 70 -2.45 13.49 5.03
N VAL A 71 -1.61 12.55 5.47
CA VAL A 71 -1.69 11.97 6.82
C VAL A 71 -1.35 13.02 7.88
N ALA A 72 -0.29 13.81 7.68
CA ALA A 72 0.08 14.88 8.60
C ALA A 72 -1.03 15.93 8.73
N SER A 73 -1.71 16.28 7.64
CA SER A 73 -2.87 17.19 7.63
C SER A 73 -4.01 16.67 8.51
N GLN A 74 -4.30 15.36 8.44
CA GLN A 74 -5.31 14.73 9.28
C GLN A 74 -4.89 14.69 10.76
N LEU A 75 -3.61 14.41 11.03
CA LEU A 75 -3.07 14.43 12.40
C LEU A 75 -3.05 15.83 13.01
N ALA A 76 -2.95 16.88 12.19
CA ALA A 76 -2.94 18.26 12.65
C ALA A 76 -4.34 18.79 13.00
N SER A 77 -5.41 18.11 12.59
CA SER A 77 -6.78 18.54 12.86
C SER A 77 -7.09 18.57 14.35
N VAL A 78 -7.40 19.77 14.89
CA VAL A 78 -7.79 19.99 16.29
C VAL A 78 -9.24 20.50 16.37
N PRO A 79 -10.06 20.09 17.36
CA PRO A 79 -11.50 20.41 17.40
C PRO A 79 -11.83 21.91 17.53
N ASP A 80 -11.03 22.66 18.28
CA ASP A 80 -11.33 24.06 18.63
C ASP A 80 -10.52 25.08 17.80
N ALA A 81 -10.02 24.67 16.63
CA ALA A 81 -9.27 25.57 15.77
C ALA A 81 -10.15 26.62 15.07
N PRO A 82 -9.57 27.75 14.65
CA PRO A 82 -10.27 28.74 13.85
C PRO A 82 -10.82 28.14 12.55
N ARG A 83 -11.99 28.63 12.07
CA ARG A 83 -12.57 28.17 10.78
C ARG A 83 -11.61 28.24 9.60
N ALA A 84 -10.76 29.27 9.57
CA ALA A 84 -9.75 29.43 8.53
C ALA A 84 -8.72 28.29 8.53
N TYR A 85 -8.38 27.76 9.71
CA TYR A 85 -7.47 26.62 9.84
C TYR A 85 -8.08 25.35 9.24
N HIS A 86 -9.33 25.04 9.60
CA HIS A 86 -10.05 23.90 9.02
C HIS A 86 -10.19 24.02 7.50
N PHE A 87 -10.52 25.21 7.01
CA PHE A 87 -10.59 25.46 5.57
C PHE A 87 -9.27 25.15 4.85
N VAL A 88 -8.12 25.54 5.44
CA VAL A 88 -6.80 25.22 4.87
C VAL A 88 -6.55 23.71 4.86
N LEU A 89 -6.87 23.00 5.95
CA LEU A 89 -6.71 21.54 5.99
C LEU A 89 -7.60 20.83 4.97
N ASP A 90 -8.84 21.31 4.77
CA ASP A 90 -9.76 20.78 3.76
C ASP A 90 -9.23 20.99 2.34
N VAL A 91 -8.68 22.18 2.05
CA VAL A 91 -8.05 22.48 0.75
C VAL A 91 -6.84 21.58 0.52
N ILE A 92 -5.99 21.37 1.53
CA ILE A 92 -4.86 20.45 1.44
C ILE A 92 -5.35 19.03 1.13
N GLY A 93 -6.36 18.55 1.85
CA GLY A 93 -6.97 17.25 1.60
C GLY A 93 -7.52 17.10 0.18
N ALA A 94 -8.23 18.12 -0.32
CA ALA A 94 -8.77 18.13 -1.68
C ALA A 94 -7.66 18.09 -2.75
N VAL A 95 -6.57 18.84 -2.56
CA VAL A 95 -5.40 18.81 -3.45
C VAL A 95 -4.73 17.44 -3.42
N CYS A 96 -4.50 16.86 -2.25
CA CYS A 96 -3.93 15.53 -2.13
C CYS A 96 -4.82 14.46 -2.81
N ALA A 97 -6.14 14.54 -2.64
CA ALA A 97 -7.09 13.65 -3.29
C ALA A 97 -7.02 13.77 -4.82
N ALA A 98 -6.95 14.99 -5.37
CA ALA A 98 -6.79 15.20 -6.80
C ALA A 98 -5.48 14.58 -7.33
N ILE A 99 -4.38 14.70 -6.58
CA ILE A 99 -3.10 14.07 -6.94
C ILE A 99 -3.21 12.54 -6.93
N PHE A 100 -3.90 11.93 -5.96
CA PHE A 100 -4.12 10.47 -5.95
C PHE A 100 -4.98 10.00 -7.11
N VAL A 101 -6.01 10.76 -7.51
CA VAL A 101 -6.79 10.42 -8.69
C VAL A 101 -5.91 10.46 -9.94
N LEU A 102 -5.10 11.50 -10.10
CA LEU A 102 -4.16 11.59 -11.23
C LEU A 102 -3.13 10.47 -11.22
N GLU A 103 -2.61 10.10 -10.05
CA GLU A 103 -1.69 8.99 -9.90
C GLU A 103 -2.32 7.66 -10.30
N ALA A 104 -3.50 7.36 -9.78
CA ALA A 104 -4.26 6.17 -10.14
C ALA A 104 -4.53 6.11 -11.66
N LEU A 105 -4.89 7.24 -12.28
CA LEU A 105 -5.09 7.30 -13.74
C LEU A 105 -3.80 7.01 -14.51
N VAL A 106 -2.65 7.54 -14.07
CA VAL A 106 -1.34 7.27 -14.70
C VAL A 106 -0.96 5.79 -14.54
N GLU A 107 -1.15 5.21 -13.35
CA GLU A 107 -0.89 3.80 -13.09
C GLU A 107 -1.80 2.90 -13.94
N ILE A 108 -3.11 3.19 -13.99
CA ILE A 108 -4.08 2.46 -14.80
C ILE A 108 -3.75 2.59 -16.28
N ALA A 109 -3.44 3.80 -16.76
CA ALA A 109 -3.07 4.02 -18.15
C ALA A 109 -1.78 3.25 -18.50
N GLY A 110 -0.76 3.26 -17.63
CA GLY A 110 0.52 2.58 -17.89
C GLY A 110 0.44 1.06 -17.80
N ARG A 111 -0.27 0.52 -16.81
CA ARG A 111 -0.33 -0.93 -16.53
C ARG A 111 -1.49 -1.63 -17.24
N GLY A 112 -2.57 -0.91 -17.55
CA GLY A 112 -3.79 -1.44 -18.13
C GLY A 112 -4.78 -1.92 -17.06
N LEU A 113 -6.04 -2.11 -17.47
CA LEU A 113 -7.18 -2.47 -16.60
C LEU A 113 -7.39 -3.98 -16.41
N ARG A 114 -6.47 -4.84 -16.85
CA ARG A 114 -6.65 -6.30 -16.76
C ARG A 114 -6.32 -6.81 -15.35
N GLN A 115 -7.36 -6.96 -14.54
CA GLN A 115 -7.41 -7.90 -13.42
C GLN A 115 -7.75 -9.30 -13.93
#